data_AF-A0A434RQI7-F1
#
_entry.id   AF-A0A434RQI7-F1
#
_cell.length_a   1.000
_cell.length_b   1.000
_cell.length_c   1.000
_cell.angle_alpha   90.00
_cell.angle_beta   90.00
_cell.angle_gamma   90.00
#
_symmetry.space_group_name_H-M   'P 1'
#
loop_
_entity.id
_entity.type
_entity.pdbx_description
1 polymer ?
#
loop_
_entity_poly.entity_id
_entity_poly.type
_entity_poly.pdbx_seq_one_letter_code
_entity_poly.pdbx_strand_id
1 'polypeptide(L)'
;MTLQTTGVAVQDAPKHGRIVAIDVLRGIALIAMASYHFTWDLENFGYTSPGLTAFGWWKLYARCIASTFLFLVGVSLFLAHGRHIRWPGFWKRFAMVAGAAIAISVVTYIATPDGFIFFGILHEIALASLLGLAFLRLPTLLTAIVAAAVIAAPYYLRSEVFDHPALWWVGLSPTNPRSNDYVPLFPWFGAVLAGIAVVKLASASGLLARLATWMPGR
;
A
#
# COMPACT_ATOMS: atom_id res chain seq x y z
N MET A 1 36.13 53.24 0.82
CA MET A 1 35.68 52.49 -0.38
C MET A 1 34.94 51.26 0.13
N THR A 2 33.62 51.38 0.28
CA THR A 2 32.77 50.41 0.97
C THR A 2 32.26 49.41 -0.06
N LEU A 3 32.68 48.14 0.02
CA LEU A 3 32.21 47.10 -0.87
C LEU A 3 30.83 46.61 -0.40
N GLN A 4 29.78 47.03 -1.08
CA GLN A 4 28.45 46.43 -0.98
C GLN A 4 28.46 45.09 -1.70
N THR A 5 28.58 43.99 -0.96
CA THR A 5 28.23 42.66 -1.46
C THR A 5 26.71 42.56 -1.54
N THR A 6 26.18 42.57 -2.76
CA THR A 6 24.78 42.24 -3.05
C THR A 6 24.55 40.77 -2.73
N GLY A 7 23.97 40.50 -1.56
CA GLY A 7 23.47 39.19 -1.19
C GLY A 7 22.31 38.83 -2.12
N VAL A 8 22.60 38.10 -3.19
CA VAL A 8 21.57 37.41 -3.97
C VAL A 8 20.99 36.34 -3.04
N ALA A 9 19.80 36.61 -2.53
CA ALA A 9 19.02 35.61 -1.81
C ALA A 9 18.85 34.40 -2.72
N VAL A 10 19.53 33.31 -2.38
CA VAL A 10 19.28 32.01 -3.00
C VAL A 10 17.82 31.69 -2.68
N GLN A 11 16.96 31.82 -3.69
CA GLN A 11 15.58 31.38 -3.58
C GLN A 11 15.60 29.88 -3.29
N ASP A 12 15.32 29.52 -2.05
CA ASP A 12 15.10 28.14 -1.67
C ASP A 12 14.03 27.57 -2.60
N ALA A 13 14.41 26.57 -3.40
CA ALA A 13 13.50 25.87 -4.28
C ALA A 13 12.26 25.45 -3.46
N PRO A 14 11.03 25.67 -3.97
CA PRO A 14 9.83 25.42 -3.19
C PRO A 14 9.86 23.98 -2.68
N LYS A 15 9.84 23.82 -1.35
CA LYS A 15 9.61 22.53 -0.70
C LYS A 15 8.37 21.96 -1.37
N HIS A 16 8.49 20.82 -2.05
CA HIS A 16 7.38 20.15 -2.71
C HIS A 16 6.19 20.13 -1.74
N GLY A 17 5.16 20.92 -2.05
CA GLY A 17 4.03 21.15 -1.16
C GLY A 17 3.31 19.84 -0.88
N ARG A 18 2.69 19.74 0.29
CA ARG A 18 1.78 18.63 0.63
C ARG A 18 0.67 18.56 -0.42
N ILE A 19 0.51 17.43 -1.09
CA ILE A 19 -0.52 17.23 -2.13
C ILE A 19 -1.82 16.84 -1.45
N VAL A 20 -2.72 17.82 -1.26
CA VAL A 20 -3.99 17.66 -0.54
C VAL A 20 -4.85 16.54 -1.11
N ALA A 21 -4.87 16.37 -2.44
CA ALA A 21 -5.63 15.30 -3.09
C ALA A 21 -5.23 13.90 -2.59
N ILE A 22 -3.95 13.66 -2.29
CA ILE A 22 -3.47 12.37 -1.76
C ILE A 22 -3.97 12.16 -0.33
N ASP A 23 -4.01 13.24 0.47
CA ASP A 23 -4.51 13.17 1.85
C ASP A 23 -6.03 12.93 1.88
N VAL A 24 -6.79 13.54 0.97
CA VAL A 24 -8.23 13.26 0.79
C VAL A 24 -8.46 11.80 0.41
N LEU A 25 -7.70 11.27 -0.56
CA LEU A 25 -7.82 9.85 -0.96
C LEU A 25 -7.50 8.90 0.20
N ARG A 26 -6.49 9.21 1.02
CA ARG A 26 -6.20 8.44 2.25
C ARG A 26 -7.37 8.49 3.23
N GLY A 27 -7.97 9.67 3.43
CA GLY A 27 -9.15 9.83 4.29
C GLY A 27 -10.33 8.98 3.82
N ILE A 28 -10.63 9.01 2.52
CA ILE A 28 -11.69 8.19 1.92
C ILE A 28 -11.39 6.69 2.12
N ALA A 29 -10.14 6.26 1.89
CA ALA A 29 -9.74 4.87 2.08
C ALA A 29 -9.91 4.41 3.54
N LEU A 30 -9.60 5.27 4.51
CA LEU A 30 -9.80 5.00 5.94
C LEU A 30 -11.28 4.89 6.31
N ILE A 31 -12.14 5.78 5.78
CA ILE A 31 -13.59 5.71 6.00
C ILE A 31 -14.15 4.40 5.43
N ALA A 32 -13.74 4.03 4.21
CA ALA A 32 -14.19 2.80 3.57
C ALA A 32 -13.75 1.53 4.34
N MET A 33 -12.52 1.53 4.86
CA MET A 33 -12.02 0.45 5.73
C MET A 33 -12.83 0.37 7.03
N ALA A 34 -13.11 1.50 7.68
CA ALA A 34 -13.92 1.54 8.90
C ALA A 34 -15.35 1.02 8.65
N SER A 35 -16.00 1.37 7.55
CA SER A 35 -17.34 0.86 7.23
C SER A 35 -17.36 -0.63 6.90
N TYR A 36 -16.31 -1.15 6.27
CA TYR A 36 -16.16 -2.60 6.08
C TYR A 36 -15.99 -3.31 7.42
N HIS A 37 -15.07 -2.86 8.27
CA HIS A 37 -14.83 -3.49 9.57
C HIS A 37 -16.02 -3.38 10.51
N PHE A 38 -16.76 -2.27 10.50
CA PHE A 38 -18.01 -2.17 11.24
C PHE A 38 -19.00 -3.29 10.86
N THR A 39 -19.11 -3.61 9.56
CA THR A 39 -19.97 -4.70 9.10
C THR A 39 -19.43 -6.08 9.51
N TRP A 40 -18.11 -6.26 9.43
CA TRP A 40 -17.43 -7.47 9.90
C TRP A 40 -17.61 -7.67 11.42
N ASP A 41 -17.56 -6.61 12.22
CA ASP A 41 -17.83 -6.66 13.65
C ASP A 41 -19.28 -7.09 13.92
N LEU A 42 -20.25 -6.50 13.20
CA LEU A 42 -21.66 -6.93 13.30
C LEU A 42 -21.83 -8.42 12.96
N GLU A 43 -21.12 -8.94 11.97
CA GLU A 43 -21.10 -10.37 11.65
C GLU A 43 -20.51 -11.19 12.81
N ASN A 44 -19.36 -10.81 13.36
CA ASN A 44 -18.73 -11.54 14.47
C ASN A 44 -19.55 -11.52 15.76
N PHE A 45 -20.28 -10.44 16.03
CA PHE A 45 -21.20 -10.35 17.16
C PHE A 45 -22.55 -11.05 16.90
N GLY A 46 -22.77 -11.61 15.71
CA GLY A 46 -23.99 -12.34 15.36
C GLY A 46 -25.19 -11.45 15.01
N TYR A 47 -24.98 -10.16 14.75
CA TYR A 47 -26.03 -9.23 14.31
C TYR A 47 -26.35 -9.35 12.81
N THR A 48 -25.51 -10.04 12.04
CA THR A 48 -25.75 -10.33 10.62
C THR A 48 -25.46 -11.80 10.29
N SER A 49 -25.83 -12.23 9.08
CA SER A 49 -25.66 -13.62 8.64
C SER A 49 -24.17 -14.03 8.62
N PRO A 50 -23.80 -15.21 9.16
CA PRO A 50 -22.44 -15.71 9.08
C PRO A 50 -21.93 -15.79 7.64
N GLY A 51 -20.71 -15.32 7.42
CA GLY A 51 -20.06 -15.26 6.12
C GLY A 51 -20.43 -14.04 5.26
N LEU A 52 -21.32 -13.13 5.71
CA LEU A 52 -21.78 -11.98 4.92
C LEU A 52 -20.64 -11.21 4.26
N THR A 53 -19.59 -10.91 5.01
CA THR A 53 -18.45 -10.13 4.52
C THR A 53 -17.50 -10.92 3.61
N ALA A 54 -17.57 -12.25 3.63
CA ALA A 54 -16.65 -13.14 2.92
C ALA A 54 -17.02 -13.43 1.45
N PHE A 55 -18.20 -13.04 0.97
CA PHE A 55 -18.65 -13.31 -0.40
C PHE A 55 -19.25 -12.09 -1.13
N GLY A 56 -19.53 -12.27 -2.43
CA GLY A 56 -20.24 -11.29 -3.25
C GLY A 56 -19.59 -9.91 -3.28
N TRP A 57 -20.42 -8.87 -3.14
CA TRP A 57 -19.98 -7.48 -3.21
C TRP A 57 -19.12 -7.05 -2.01
N TRP A 58 -19.30 -7.64 -0.83
CA TRP A 58 -18.45 -7.34 0.34
C TRP A 58 -17.01 -7.76 0.12
N LYS A 59 -16.80 -8.93 -0.48
CA LYS A 59 -15.45 -9.38 -0.87
C LYS A 59 -14.81 -8.46 -1.90
N LEU A 60 -15.58 -7.98 -2.89
CA LEU A 60 -15.06 -7.01 -3.86
C LEU A 60 -14.73 -5.68 -3.18
N TYR A 61 -15.59 -5.22 -2.28
CA TYR A 61 -15.40 -3.99 -1.53
C TYR A 61 -14.10 -4.02 -0.70
N ALA A 62 -13.88 -5.10 0.06
CA ALA A 62 -12.62 -5.34 0.78
C ALA A 62 -11.41 -5.28 -0.16
N ARG A 63 -11.51 -5.89 -1.35
CA ARG A 63 -10.43 -5.88 -2.35
C ARG A 63 -10.14 -4.49 -2.90
N CYS A 64 -11.17 -3.68 -3.14
CA CYS A 64 -11.01 -2.29 -3.58
C CYS A 64 -10.34 -1.44 -2.50
N ILE A 65 -10.73 -1.61 -1.24
CA ILE A 65 -10.13 -0.92 -0.09
C ILE A 65 -8.64 -1.28 0.00
N ALA A 66 -8.32 -2.58 0.07
CA ALA A 66 -6.94 -3.05 0.16
C ALA A 66 -6.08 -2.57 -1.02
N SER A 67 -6.60 -2.66 -2.25
CA SER A 67 -5.91 -2.18 -3.46
C SER A 67 -5.64 -0.67 -3.39
N THR A 68 -6.57 0.11 -2.84
CA THR A 68 -6.41 1.57 -2.67
C THR A 68 -5.30 1.88 -1.66
N PHE A 69 -5.25 1.20 -0.51
CA PHE A 69 -4.17 1.38 0.46
C PHE A 69 -2.81 1.05 -0.13
N LEU A 70 -2.69 -0.10 -0.79
CA LEU A 70 -1.43 -0.55 -1.39
C LEU A 70 -0.99 0.35 -2.54
N PHE A 71 -1.92 0.80 -3.37
CA PHE A 71 -1.64 1.81 -4.39
C PHE A 71 -1.09 3.10 -3.77
N LEU A 72 -1.75 3.61 -2.72
CA LEU A 72 -1.30 4.81 -2.00
C LEU A 72 0.05 4.60 -1.31
N VAL A 73 0.39 3.39 -0.87
CA VAL A 73 1.73 3.05 -0.37
C VAL A 73 2.77 3.22 -1.47
N GLY A 74 2.51 2.71 -2.68
CA GLY A 74 3.39 2.87 -3.84
C GLY A 74 3.59 4.35 -4.22
N VAL A 75 2.49 5.12 -4.28
CA VAL A 75 2.53 6.57 -4.51
C VAL A 75 3.40 7.25 -3.46
N SER A 76 3.17 6.95 -2.18
CA SER A 76 3.89 7.55 -1.05
C SER A 76 5.38 7.20 -1.08
N LEU A 77 5.72 5.97 -1.46
CA LEU A 77 7.10 5.50 -1.53
C LEU A 77 7.90 6.29 -2.57
N PHE A 78 7.34 6.50 -3.77
CA PHE A 78 7.99 7.30 -4.80
C PHE A 78 8.10 8.78 -4.42
N LEU A 79 7.06 9.38 -3.85
CA LEU A 79 7.12 10.77 -3.41
C LEU A 79 8.17 10.98 -2.31
N ALA A 80 8.33 10.01 -1.41
CA ALA A 80 9.28 10.11 -0.31
C ALA A 80 10.74 9.79 -0.71
N HIS A 81 10.93 8.87 -1.66
CA HIS A 81 12.24 8.24 -1.93
C HIS A 81 12.66 8.18 -3.41
N GLY A 82 11.84 8.71 -4.32
CA GLY A 82 12.04 8.58 -5.77
C GLY A 82 13.31 9.24 -6.30
N ARG A 83 13.75 10.37 -5.71
CA ARG A 83 15.03 11.02 -6.06
C ARG A 83 16.21 10.42 -5.31
N HIS A 84 16.09 10.32 -4.00
CA HIS A 84 17.08 9.72 -3.11
C HIS A 84 16.35 8.97 -1.99
N ILE A 85 16.89 7.82 -1.58
CA ILE A 85 16.31 7.05 -0.49
C ILE A 85 16.65 7.75 0.82
N ARG A 86 15.62 8.17 1.56
CA ARG A 86 15.77 8.82 2.86
C ARG A 86 15.79 7.76 3.95
N TRP A 87 16.92 7.08 4.09
CA TRP A 87 17.07 5.90 4.97
C TRP A 87 16.54 6.08 6.39
N PRO A 88 16.81 7.19 7.12
CA PRO A 88 16.27 7.35 8.48
C PRO A 88 14.73 7.39 8.50
N GLY A 89 14.12 8.10 7.55
CA GLY A 89 12.67 8.17 7.43
C GLY A 89 12.04 6.85 6.97
N PHE A 90 12.72 6.16 6.04
CA PHE A 90 12.32 4.84 5.57
C PHE A 90 12.28 3.84 6.73
N TRP A 91 13.38 3.68 7.46
CA TRP A 91 13.48 2.70 8.55
C TRP A 91 12.56 3.02 9.71
N LYS A 92 12.34 4.30 10.04
CA LYS A 92 11.36 4.70 11.05
C LYS A 92 9.94 4.24 10.68
N ARG A 93 9.51 4.51 9.45
CA ARG A 93 8.19 4.08 8.96
C ARG A 93 8.10 2.57 8.86
N PHE A 94 9.13 1.92 8.33
CA PHE A 94 9.19 0.47 8.18
C PHE A 94 9.07 -0.23 9.53
N ALA A 95 9.86 0.17 10.54
CA ALA A 95 9.83 -0.42 11.87
C ALA A 95 8.46 -0.24 12.54
N MET A 96 7.80 0.92 12.36
CA MET A 96 6.45 1.15 12.87
C MET A 96 5.43 0.19 12.25
N VAL A 97 5.44 0.04 10.92
CA VAL A 97 4.48 -0.84 10.22
C VAL A 97 4.78 -2.31 10.51
N ALA A 98 6.06 -2.73 10.46
CA ALA A 98 6.47 -4.09 10.78
C ALA A 98 6.16 -4.45 12.23
N GLY A 99 6.39 -3.54 13.18
CA GLY A 99 6.01 -3.71 14.58
C GLY A 99 4.50 -3.88 14.76
N ALA A 100 3.70 -3.07 14.06
CA ALA A 100 2.23 -3.21 14.06
C ALA A 100 1.77 -4.54 13.43
N ALA A 101 2.43 -5.00 12.37
CA ALA A 101 2.15 -6.29 11.73
C ALA A 101 2.44 -7.47 12.68
N ILE A 102 3.56 -7.43 13.40
CA ILE A 102 3.89 -8.43 14.42
C ILE A 102 2.86 -8.37 15.56
N ALA A 103 2.53 -7.17 16.04
CA ALA A 103 1.57 -7.00 17.12
C ALA A 103 0.19 -7.57 16.76
N ILE A 104 -0.33 -7.30 15.56
CA ILE A 104 -1.64 -7.84 15.16
C ILE A 104 -1.61 -9.36 15.01
N SER A 105 -0.49 -9.93 14.54
CA SER A 105 -0.30 -11.39 14.50
C SER A 105 -0.39 -12.00 15.89
N VAL A 106 0.34 -11.43 16.87
CA VAL A 106 0.34 -11.90 18.26
C VAL A 106 -1.05 -11.77 18.89
N VAL A 107 -1.71 -10.62 18.73
CA VAL A 107 -3.04 -10.39 19.30
C VAL A 107 -4.06 -11.36 18.71
N THR A 108 -4.07 -11.53 17.39
CA THR A 108 -5.04 -12.42 16.73
C THR A 108 -4.75 -13.90 16.98
N TYR A 109 -3.48 -14.28 17.15
CA TYR A 109 -3.12 -15.64 17.56
C TYR A 109 -3.74 -16.03 18.91
N ILE A 110 -3.87 -15.08 19.83
CA ILE A 110 -4.47 -15.31 21.16
C ILE A 110 -6.00 -15.13 21.12
N ALA A 111 -6.50 -14.08 20.48
CA ALA A 111 -7.91 -13.70 20.52
C ALA A 111 -8.79 -14.42 19.49
N THR A 112 -8.24 -14.78 18.33
CA THR A 112 -8.96 -15.43 17.21
C THR A 112 -8.08 -16.50 16.54
N PRO A 113 -7.67 -17.56 17.27
CA PRO A 113 -6.66 -18.52 16.81
C PRO A 113 -7.01 -19.19 15.46
N ASP A 114 -8.28 -19.50 15.21
CA ASP A 114 -8.75 -20.11 13.95
C ASP A 114 -8.69 -19.17 12.73
N GLY A 115 -8.41 -17.89 12.96
CA GLY A 115 -8.30 -16.84 11.94
C GLY A 115 -7.10 -15.93 12.16
N PHE A 116 -6.06 -16.41 12.85
CA PHE A 116 -4.92 -15.56 13.18
C PHE A 116 -4.25 -14.99 11.92
N ILE A 117 -3.84 -13.72 12.02
CA ILE A 117 -3.31 -12.98 10.88
C ILE A 117 -1.82 -13.25 10.76
N PHE A 118 -1.45 -14.27 9.96
CA PHE A 118 -0.03 -14.58 9.72
C PHE A 118 0.58 -13.72 8.60
N PHE A 119 -0.23 -13.25 7.64
CA PHE A 119 0.21 -12.40 6.54
C PHE A 119 -0.92 -11.51 6.01
N GLY A 120 -1.31 -10.54 6.84
CA GLY A 120 -2.29 -9.49 6.49
C GLY A 120 -1.69 -8.27 5.80
N ILE A 121 -2.51 -7.24 5.59
CA ILE A 121 -2.16 -6.03 4.84
C ILE A 121 -0.94 -5.29 5.40
N LEU A 122 -0.74 -5.27 6.72
CA LEU A 122 0.44 -4.63 7.33
C LEU A 122 1.75 -5.36 7.02
N HIS A 123 1.70 -6.69 6.91
CA HIS A 123 2.85 -7.52 6.53
C HIS A 123 3.22 -7.25 5.07
N GLU A 124 2.21 -7.21 4.20
CA GLU A 124 2.40 -6.81 2.81
C GLU A 124 3.05 -5.43 2.76
N ILE A 125 2.46 -4.42 3.40
CA ILE A 125 2.96 -3.03 3.29
C ILE A 125 4.43 -2.94 3.71
N ALA A 126 4.84 -3.68 4.74
CA ALA A 126 6.23 -3.77 5.14
C ALA A 126 7.10 -4.39 4.04
N LEU A 127 6.74 -5.58 3.55
CA LEU A 127 7.46 -6.29 2.49
C LEU A 127 7.52 -5.46 1.19
N ALA A 128 6.39 -4.96 0.72
CA ALA A 128 6.28 -4.15 -0.49
C ALA A 128 6.99 -2.81 -0.38
N SER A 129 7.10 -2.22 0.82
CA SER A 129 7.91 -1.02 1.01
C SER A 129 9.39 -1.31 0.77
N LEU A 130 9.90 -2.50 1.13
CA LEU A 130 11.27 -2.93 0.81
C LEU A 130 11.43 -3.24 -0.68
N LEU A 131 10.59 -4.14 -1.22
CA LEU A 131 10.66 -4.55 -2.62
C LEU A 131 10.46 -3.36 -3.57
N GLY A 132 9.53 -2.47 -3.23
CA GLY A 132 9.22 -1.28 -4.01
C GLY A 132 10.39 -0.31 -4.18
N LEU A 133 11.39 -0.30 -3.27
CA LEU A 133 12.60 0.51 -3.42
C LEU A 133 13.35 0.17 -4.71
N ALA A 134 13.37 -1.11 -5.11
CA ALA A 134 14.03 -1.55 -6.33
C ALA A 134 13.36 -0.98 -7.60
N PHE A 135 12.08 -0.60 -7.53
CA PHE A 135 11.30 -0.12 -8.67
C PHE A 135 11.29 1.41 -8.81
N LEU A 136 11.79 2.14 -7.81
CA LEU A 136 11.77 3.60 -7.82
C LEU A 136 12.57 4.20 -8.98
N ARG A 137 13.68 3.55 -9.38
CA ARG A 137 14.58 4.01 -10.44
C ARG A 137 14.41 3.31 -11.78
N LEU A 138 13.59 2.25 -11.86
CA LEU A 138 13.33 1.56 -13.12
C LEU A 138 12.55 2.46 -14.10
N PRO A 139 12.53 2.17 -15.40
CA PRO A 139 11.63 2.85 -16.33
C PRO A 139 10.15 2.65 -15.96
N THR A 140 9.31 3.68 -16.12
CA THR A 140 7.88 3.61 -15.77
C THR A 140 7.15 2.49 -16.49
N LEU A 141 7.44 2.28 -17.78
CA LEU A 141 6.84 1.20 -18.57
C LEU A 141 7.21 -0.18 -18.01
N LEU A 142 8.48 -0.40 -17.64
CA LEU A 142 8.92 -1.65 -17.03
C LEU A 142 8.21 -1.87 -15.68
N THR A 143 8.11 -0.83 -14.84
CA THR A 143 7.34 -0.93 -13.58
C THR A 143 5.89 -1.33 -13.83
N ALA A 144 5.24 -0.76 -14.86
CA ALA A 144 3.85 -1.08 -15.20
C ALA A 144 3.69 -2.52 -15.74
N ILE A 145 4.62 -2.99 -16.58
CA ILE A 145 4.64 -4.38 -17.07
C ILE A 145 4.78 -5.36 -15.90
N VAL A 146 5.71 -5.09 -14.96
CA VAL A 146 5.88 -5.95 -13.78
C VAL A 146 4.64 -5.90 -12.88
N ALA A 147 4.00 -4.73 -12.71
CA ALA A 147 2.73 -4.64 -11.99
C ALA A 147 1.66 -5.56 -12.61
N ALA A 148 1.50 -5.51 -13.94
CA ALA A 148 0.57 -6.38 -14.65
C ALA A 148 0.94 -7.86 -14.50
N ALA A 149 2.22 -8.21 -14.58
CA ALA A 149 2.70 -9.58 -14.39
C ALA A 149 2.44 -10.10 -12.97
N VAL A 150 2.67 -9.28 -11.94
CA VAL A 150 2.36 -9.61 -10.54
C VAL A 150 0.85 -9.83 -10.34
N ILE A 151 0.01 -9.00 -10.94
CA ILE A 151 -1.46 -9.18 -10.89
C ILE A 151 -1.88 -10.45 -11.63
N ALA A 152 -1.24 -10.76 -12.76
CA ALA A 152 -1.54 -11.93 -13.57
C ALA A 152 -1.01 -13.24 -12.98
N ALA A 153 0.04 -13.21 -12.16
CA ALA A 153 0.74 -14.40 -11.67
C ALA A 153 -0.19 -15.46 -11.02
N PRO A 154 -1.16 -15.12 -10.15
CA PRO A 154 -2.05 -16.12 -9.56
C PRO A 154 -2.95 -16.86 -10.56
N TYR A 155 -3.11 -16.36 -11.79
CA TYR A 155 -3.92 -17.02 -12.83
C TYR A 155 -3.13 -18.10 -13.60
N TYR A 156 -1.79 -18.05 -13.57
CA TYR A 156 -0.94 -18.92 -14.38
C TYR A 156 0.09 -19.73 -13.58
N LEU A 157 0.48 -19.24 -12.39
CA LEU A 157 1.62 -19.77 -11.63
C LEU A 157 1.21 -20.46 -10.32
N ARG A 158 -0.09 -20.74 -10.12
CA ARG A 158 -0.56 -21.50 -8.96
C ARG A 158 -0.04 -22.94 -9.02
N SER A 159 0.50 -23.44 -7.91
CA SER A 159 1.11 -24.77 -7.81
C SER A 159 1.17 -25.28 -6.37
N GLU A 160 1.05 -26.59 -6.19
CA GLU A 160 1.14 -27.28 -4.89
C GLU A 160 2.47 -27.04 -4.16
N VAL A 161 3.53 -26.66 -4.87
CA VAL A 161 4.81 -26.23 -4.26
C VAL A 161 4.58 -25.10 -3.25
N PHE A 162 3.59 -24.24 -3.47
CA PHE A 162 3.25 -23.13 -2.60
C PHE A 162 2.29 -23.49 -1.45
N ASP A 163 1.88 -24.75 -1.31
CA ASP A 163 0.98 -25.19 -0.24
C ASP A 163 1.67 -25.34 1.12
N HIS A 164 3.01 -25.36 1.13
CA HIS A 164 3.77 -25.35 2.37
C HIS A 164 3.55 -24.02 3.14
N PRO A 165 3.24 -24.04 4.46
CA PRO A 165 2.92 -22.83 5.23
C PRO A 165 3.96 -21.71 5.14
N ALA A 166 5.25 -22.07 5.07
CA ALA A 166 6.34 -21.11 4.91
C ALA A 166 6.31 -20.32 3.58
N LEU A 167 5.50 -20.75 2.60
CA LEU A 167 5.35 -20.12 1.28
C LEU A 167 3.98 -19.47 1.08
N TRP A 168 3.07 -19.55 2.05
CA TRP A 168 1.74 -18.96 1.93
C TRP A 168 1.77 -17.45 1.72
N TRP A 169 2.78 -16.75 2.23
CA TRP A 169 2.94 -15.31 1.98
C TRP A 169 3.17 -14.97 0.51
N VAL A 170 3.53 -15.94 -0.35
CA VAL A 170 3.70 -15.74 -1.79
C VAL A 170 2.35 -15.54 -2.48
N GLY A 171 1.31 -16.30 -2.11
CA GLY A 171 -0.03 -16.17 -2.70
C GLY A 171 -0.28 -16.99 -3.96
N LEU A 172 0.56 -17.98 -4.23
CA LEU A 172 0.47 -18.88 -5.38
C LEU A 172 0.05 -20.32 -5.01
N SER A 173 -0.42 -20.53 -3.77
CA SER A 173 -1.08 -21.79 -3.40
C SER A 173 -2.41 -21.94 -4.14
N PRO A 174 -2.76 -23.15 -4.63
CA PRO A 174 -4.10 -23.43 -5.17
C PRO A 174 -5.21 -23.21 -4.14
N THR A 175 -4.93 -23.51 -2.87
CA THR A 175 -5.89 -23.38 -1.76
C THR A 175 -5.48 -22.24 -0.82
N ASN A 176 -6.24 -21.16 -0.82
CA ASN A 176 -5.94 -20.04 0.07
C ASN A 176 -6.06 -20.49 1.55
N PRO A 177 -5.04 -20.26 2.38
CA PRO A 177 -5.10 -20.54 3.81
C PRO A 177 -6.15 -19.66 4.50
N ARG A 178 -6.72 -20.18 5.59
CA ARG A 178 -7.68 -19.44 6.41
C ARG A 178 -6.94 -18.42 7.29
N SER A 179 -7.36 -17.16 7.24
CA SER A 179 -6.91 -16.06 8.09
C SER A 179 -7.95 -14.93 8.00
N ASN A 180 -8.14 -14.18 9.10
CA ASN A 180 -9.05 -13.03 9.14
C ASN A 180 -8.60 -11.89 8.22
N ASP A 181 -7.30 -11.83 7.93
CA ASP A 181 -6.72 -10.94 6.92
C ASP A 181 -5.60 -11.69 6.18
N TYR A 182 -5.73 -11.84 4.86
CA TYR A 182 -4.75 -12.54 4.04
C TYR A 182 -4.48 -11.76 2.75
N VAL A 183 -3.33 -11.10 2.73
CA VAL A 183 -2.88 -10.21 1.66
C VAL A 183 -1.47 -10.64 1.22
N PRO A 184 -1.33 -11.77 0.52
CA PRO A 184 -0.02 -12.28 0.08
C PRO A 184 0.67 -11.37 -0.95
N LEU A 185 1.91 -11.69 -1.31
CA LEU A 185 2.68 -10.93 -2.30
C LEU A 185 1.95 -10.82 -3.65
N PHE A 186 1.47 -11.94 -4.19
CA PHE A 186 0.70 -11.98 -5.44
C PHE A 186 -0.81 -12.08 -5.12
N PRO A 187 -1.68 -11.24 -5.70
CA PRO A 187 -1.42 -10.18 -6.70
C PRO A 187 -1.11 -8.80 -6.10
N TRP A 188 -1.12 -8.67 -4.77
CA TRP A 188 -1.29 -7.39 -4.07
C TRP A 188 -0.13 -6.40 -4.24
N PHE A 189 1.10 -6.89 -4.35
CA PHE A 189 2.25 -6.05 -4.65
C PHE A 189 2.11 -5.33 -6.00
N GLY A 190 1.32 -5.88 -6.91
CA GLY A 190 1.00 -5.25 -8.19
C GLY A 190 0.27 -3.91 -8.01
N ALA A 191 -0.58 -3.76 -6.98
CA ALA A 191 -1.21 -2.48 -6.67
C ALA A 191 -0.18 -1.43 -6.22
N VAL A 192 0.82 -1.83 -5.43
CA VAL A 192 1.94 -0.97 -5.01
C VAL A 192 2.75 -0.52 -6.22
N LEU A 193 3.12 -1.45 -7.11
CA LEU A 193 3.85 -1.13 -8.34
C LEU A 193 3.04 -0.23 -9.29
N ALA A 194 1.73 -0.46 -9.41
CA ALA A 194 0.83 0.42 -10.15
C ALA A 194 0.83 1.83 -9.55
N GLY A 195 0.80 1.96 -8.22
CA GLY A 195 0.97 3.23 -7.50
C GLY A 195 2.25 3.96 -7.88
N ILE A 196 3.38 3.25 -7.89
CA ILE A 196 4.69 3.78 -8.30
C ILE A 196 4.66 4.22 -9.78
N ALA A 197 4.13 3.40 -10.68
CA ALA A 197 4.07 3.71 -12.10
C ALA A 197 3.21 4.95 -12.40
N VAL A 198 2.03 5.03 -11.80
CA VAL A 198 1.10 6.16 -11.99
C VAL A 198 1.69 7.45 -11.47
N VAL A 199 2.29 7.47 -10.28
CA VAL A 199 2.88 8.70 -9.74
C VAL A 199 4.12 9.14 -10.52
N LYS A 200 4.90 8.21 -11.08
CA LYS A 200 6.01 8.54 -11.99
C LYS A 200 5.50 9.22 -13.26
N LEU A 201 4.43 8.68 -13.86
CA LEU A 201 3.80 9.28 -15.03
C LEU A 201 3.24 10.67 -14.71
N ALA A 202 2.53 10.81 -13.59
CA ALA A 202 2.00 12.09 -13.12
C ALA A 202 3.11 13.11 -12.81
N SER A 203 4.27 12.65 -12.34
CA SER A 203 5.44 13.51 -12.13
C SER A 203 6.04 13.98 -13.45
N ALA A 204 6.17 13.08 -14.42
CA ALA A 204 6.75 13.38 -15.73
C ALA A 204 5.86 14.29 -16.59
N SER A 205 4.53 14.18 -16.45
CA SER A 205 3.56 15.02 -17.18
C SER A 205 3.32 16.40 -16.54
N GLY A 206 3.94 16.69 -15.39
CA GLY A 206 3.69 17.91 -14.63
C GLY A 206 2.35 17.93 -13.87
N LEU A 207 1.56 16.86 -13.93
CA LEU A 207 0.28 16.75 -13.22
C LEU A 207 0.45 16.89 -11.70
N LEU A 208 1.52 16.33 -11.12
CA LEU A 208 1.78 16.48 -9.68
C LEU A 208 1.97 17.95 -9.27
N ALA A 209 2.62 18.76 -10.10
CA ALA A 209 2.79 20.18 -9.82
C ALA A 209 1.44 20.92 -9.85
N ARG A 210 0.54 20.56 -10.78
CA ARG A 210 -0.82 21.12 -10.85
C ARG A 210 -1.66 20.72 -9.63
N LEU A 211 -1.59 19.45 -9.23
CA LEU A 211 -2.29 18.96 -8.04
C LEU A 211 -1.75 19.57 -6.74
N ALA A 212 -0.47 19.93 -6.68
CA ALA A 212 0.10 20.63 -5.54
C ALA A 212 -0.42 22.07 -5.39
N THR A 213 -0.84 22.70 -6.48
CA THR A 213 -1.47 24.03 -6.45
C THR A 213 -2.99 24.00 -6.22
N TRP A 214 -3.60 22.82 -6.26
CA TRP A 214 -5.04 22.66 -6.05
C TRP A 214 -5.38 22.75 -4.55
N MET A 215 -6.29 23.66 -4.21
CA MET A 215 -6.90 23.77 -2.89
C MET A 215 -8.39 23.46 -2.99
N PRO A 216 -8.91 22.45 -2.27
CA PRO A 216 -10.35 22.22 -2.20
C PRO A 216 -11.05 23.38 -1.47
N GLY A 217 -12.13 23.92 -2.06
CA GLY A 217 -13.03 24.86 -1.38
C GLY A 217 -12.74 26.36 -1.57
N ARG A 218 -12.25 26.79 -2.73
CA ARG A 218 -12.49 28.18 -3.20
C ARG A 218 -13.76 28.25 -4.02
#